data_AF-A0A5N6RW26-F1
#
_entry.id   AF-A0A5N6RW26-F1
#
_cell.length_a   1.000
_cell.length_b   1.000
_cell.length_c   1.000
_cell.angle_alpha   90.00
_cell.angle_beta   90.00
_cell.angle_gamma   90.00
#
_symmetry.space_group_name_H-M   'P 1'
#
loop_
_entity.id
_entity.type
_entity.pdbx_description
1 polymer ?
#
loop_
_entity_poly.entity_id
_entity_poly.type
_entity_poly.pdbx_seq_one_letter_code
_entity_poly.pdbx_strand_id
1 'polypeptide(L)'
;MVRAGDFHHIDKRKAVLDSAAALDEAYWNASEEENSESASKESSDAQSLKYFSRAKALSAVAFCAEEDPIEAAVEAIYEAISAVNDPTDIVEKVKDRIEH
;
A
#
# COMPACT_ATOMS: atom_id res chain seq x y z
N MET A 1 -9.57 5.09 29.66
CA MET A 1 -10.94 4.69 29.28
C MET A 1 -11.06 4.96 27.79
N VAL A 2 -10.88 3.93 26.96
CA VAL A 2 -10.95 4.01 25.49
C VAL A 2 -12.43 4.08 25.09
N ARG A 3 -12.81 5.01 24.21
CA ARG A 3 -14.22 5.25 23.85
C ARG A 3 -14.66 4.21 22.82
N ALA A 4 -15.94 3.86 22.80
CA ALA A 4 -16.52 2.88 21.86
C ALA A 4 -16.34 3.22 20.35
N GLY A 5 -15.98 4.47 20.03
CA GLY A 5 -15.61 4.89 18.68
C GLY A 5 -14.21 4.43 18.25
N ASP A 6 -13.27 4.30 19.19
CA ASP A 6 -11.87 3.96 18.90
C ASP A 6 -11.75 2.50 18.40
N PHE A 7 -12.60 1.60 18.93
CA PHE A 7 -12.62 0.18 18.52
C PHE A 7 -13.06 -0.02 17.06
N HIS A 8 -14.01 0.75 16.55
CA HIS A 8 -14.47 0.63 15.16
C HIS A 8 -13.42 1.06 14.14
N HIS A 9 -12.54 2.00 14.51
CA HIS A 9 -11.42 2.41 13.66
C HIS A 9 -10.29 1.37 13.68
N ILE A 10 -10.02 0.76 14.84
CA ILE A 10 -9.05 -0.32 15.00
C ILE A 10 -9.47 -1.57 14.20
N ASP A 11 -10.74 -1.98 14.27
CA ASP A 11 -11.23 -3.16 13.55
C ASP A 11 -11.18 -2.96 12.02
N LYS A 12 -11.50 -1.75 11.54
CA LYS A 12 -11.42 -1.41 10.12
C LYS A 12 -9.97 -1.30 9.64
N ARG A 13 -9.08 -0.64 10.41
CA ARG A 13 -7.65 -0.55 10.11
C ARG A 13 -7.04 -1.93 10.06
N LYS A 14 -7.38 -2.80 11.02
CA LYS A 14 -6.94 -4.19 11.03
C LYS A 14 -7.41 -4.95 9.79
N ALA A 15 -8.68 -4.84 9.40
CA ALA A 15 -9.19 -5.50 8.20
C ALA A 15 -8.48 -5.03 6.91
N VAL A 16 -8.13 -3.74 6.82
CA VAL A 16 -7.34 -3.19 5.70
C VAL A 16 -5.93 -3.76 5.70
N LEU A 17 -5.26 -3.83 6.85
CA LEU A 17 -3.92 -4.41 6.98
C LEU A 17 -3.90 -5.91 6.68
N ASP A 18 -4.91 -6.67 7.13
CA ASP A 18 -5.04 -8.09 6.82
C ASP A 18 -5.22 -8.30 5.30
N SER A 19 -5.96 -7.40 4.64
CA SER A 19 -6.12 -7.43 3.18
C SER A 19 -4.84 -7.06 2.43
N ALA A 20 -4.06 -6.09 2.95
CA ALA A 20 -2.76 -5.72 2.40
C ALA A 20 -1.77 -6.90 2.49
N ALA A 21 -1.72 -7.57 3.65
CA ALA A 21 -0.87 -8.73 3.87
C ALA A 21 -1.21 -9.91 2.93
N ALA A 22 -2.50 -10.17 2.69
CA ALA A 22 -2.92 -11.20 1.74
C ALA A 22 -2.50 -10.88 0.29
N LEU A 23 -2.47 -9.60 -0.08
CA LEU A 23 -1.99 -9.16 -1.39
C LEU A 23 -0.47 -9.22 -1.50
N ASP A 24 0.27 -8.91 -0.43
CA ASP A 24 1.71 -9.10 -0.39
C ASP A 24 2.08 -10.59 -0.54
N GLU A 25 1.35 -11.50 0.12
CA GLU A 25 1.51 -12.94 -0.07
C GLU A 25 1.23 -13.36 -1.53
N ALA A 26 0.16 -12.83 -2.14
CA ALA A 26 -0.16 -13.07 -3.54
C ALA A 26 0.91 -12.52 -4.50
N TYR A 27 1.54 -11.39 -4.17
CA TYR A 27 2.68 -10.85 -4.90
C TYR A 27 3.86 -11.81 -4.88
N TRP A 28 4.22 -12.33 -3.70
CA TRP A 28 5.33 -13.29 -3.58
C TRP A 28 5.06 -14.56 -4.39
N ASN A 29 3.87 -15.15 -4.26
CA ASN A 29 3.49 -16.35 -5.01
C ASN A 29 3.55 -16.10 -6.53
N ALA A 30 3.00 -14.98 -7.00
CA ALA A 30 3.04 -14.62 -8.43
C ALA A 30 4.48 -14.39 -8.92
N SER A 31 5.32 -13.72 -8.13
CA SER A 31 6.72 -13.47 -8.45
C SER A 31 7.55 -14.76 -8.52
N GLU A 32 7.27 -15.73 -7.66
CA GLU A 32 7.92 -17.05 -7.71
C GLU A 32 7.49 -17.85 -8.96
N GLU A 33 6.21 -17.82 -9.30
CA GLU A 33 5.68 -18.44 -10.53
C GLU A 33 6.27 -17.79 -11.79
N GLU A 34 6.38 -16.46 -11.81
CA GLU A 34 6.99 -15.64 -12.86
C GLU A 34 8.47 -15.98 -13.11
N ASN A 35 9.21 -16.28 -12.04
CA ASN A 35 10.63 -16.61 -12.10
C ASN A 35 10.89 -18.08 -12.49
N SER A 36 9.85 -18.89 -12.66
CA SER A 36 9.96 -20.24 -13.19
C SER A 36 10.10 -20.22 -14.73
N GLU A 37 10.93 -21.11 -15.29
CA GLU A 37 11.30 -21.14 -16.73
C GLU A 37 10.13 -21.31 -17.73
N SER A 38 8.88 -21.48 -17.26
CA SER A 38 7.70 -21.71 -18.10
C SER A 38 6.81 -20.47 -18.35
N ALA A 39 7.09 -19.31 -17.73
CA ALA A 39 6.25 -18.13 -17.87
C ALA A 39 6.71 -17.20 -19.02
N SER A 40 5.76 -16.77 -19.87
CA SER A 40 6.01 -15.66 -20.79
C SER A 40 6.13 -14.35 -20.02
N LYS A 41 7.35 -13.81 -19.90
CA LYS A 41 7.74 -12.64 -19.08
C LYS A 41 6.80 -11.43 -19.15
N GLU A 42 6.21 -11.13 -20.31
CA GLU A 42 5.39 -9.91 -20.49
C GLU A 42 4.02 -9.96 -19.81
N SER A 43 3.40 -11.15 -19.71
CA SER A 43 2.08 -11.30 -19.07
C SER A 43 2.18 -11.56 -17.57
N SER A 44 3.32 -12.08 -17.14
CA SER A 44 3.52 -12.58 -15.80
C SER A 44 3.92 -11.41 -14.89
N ASP A 45 4.95 -10.62 -15.20
CA ASP A 45 5.36 -9.42 -14.42
C ASP A 45 4.20 -8.42 -14.19
N ALA A 46 3.22 -8.38 -15.09
CA ALA A 46 2.05 -7.52 -14.95
C ALA A 46 1.06 -7.97 -13.86
N GLN A 47 1.12 -9.21 -13.37
CA GLN A 47 0.25 -9.74 -12.30
C GLN A 47 0.86 -9.52 -10.92
N SER A 48 2.12 -9.91 -10.68
CA SER A 48 2.81 -9.62 -9.41
C SER A 48 2.78 -8.12 -9.09
N LEU A 49 3.13 -7.27 -10.05
CA LEU A 49 3.12 -5.81 -9.86
C LEU A 49 1.72 -5.25 -9.53
N LYS A 50 0.64 -5.89 -10.00
CA LYS A 50 -0.74 -5.49 -9.60
C LYS A 50 -1.03 -5.86 -8.15
N TYR A 51 -0.59 -7.02 -7.68
CA TYR A 51 -0.73 -7.40 -6.27
C TYR A 51 0.07 -6.46 -5.37
N PHE A 52 1.32 -6.18 -5.73
CA PHE A 52 2.19 -5.24 -5.03
C PHE A 52 1.56 -3.84 -4.94
N SER A 53 1.16 -3.27 -6.08
CA SER A 53 0.54 -1.94 -6.13
C SER A 53 -0.72 -1.84 -5.24
N ARG A 54 -1.56 -2.89 -5.23
CA ARG A 54 -2.76 -2.93 -4.38
C ARG A 54 -2.43 -3.08 -2.90
N ALA A 55 -1.45 -3.90 -2.53
CA ALA A 55 -1.01 -4.05 -1.15
C ALA A 55 -0.55 -2.70 -0.59
N LYS A 56 0.31 -2.02 -1.36
CA LYS A 56 0.86 -0.70 -1.03
C LYS A 56 -0.21 0.38 -0.91
N ALA A 57 -1.18 0.41 -1.82
CA ALA A 57 -2.32 1.32 -1.72
C ALA A 57 -3.17 1.08 -0.44
N LEU A 58 -3.39 -0.17 -0.03
CA LEU A 58 -4.12 -0.48 1.20
C LEU A 58 -3.32 -0.13 2.46
N SER A 59 -2.01 -0.37 2.46
CA SER A 59 -1.11 0.07 3.55
C SER A 59 -1.17 1.59 3.71
N ALA A 60 -1.11 2.35 2.61
CA ALA A 60 -1.24 3.81 2.65
C ALA A 60 -2.55 4.28 3.30
N VAL A 61 -3.66 3.62 2.98
CA VAL A 61 -4.97 3.92 3.59
C VAL A 61 -4.99 3.57 5.08
N ALA A 62 -4.35 2.49 5.49
CA ALA A 62 -4.27 2.09 6.89
C ALA A 62 -3.45 3.07 7.74
N PHE A 63 -2.37 3.63 7.17
CA PHE A 63 -1.54 4.63 7.84
C PHE A 63 -2.29 5.93 8.13
N CYS A 64 -3.21 6.36 7.26
CA CYS A 64 -4.08 7.51 7.51
C CYS A 64 -4.98 7.38 8.76
N ALA A 65 -5.07 6.20 9.37
CA ALA A 65 -5.84 5.94 10.59
C ALA A 65 -4.95 5.77 11.84
N GLU A 66 -3.65 6.07 11.77
CA GLU A 66 -2.75 6.04 12.93
C GLU A 66 -2.83 7.28 13.82
N GLU A 67 -2.38 7.14 15.07
CA GLU A 67 -2.46 8.19 16.09
C GLU A 67 -1.42 9.29 15.87
N ASP A 68 -0.22 8.96 15.40
CA ASP A 68 0.82 9.96 15.07
C ASP A 68 0.59 10.46 13.63
N PRO A 69 0.19 11.73 13.44
CA PRO A 69 -0.15 12.26 12.13
C PRO A 69 1.06 12.44 11.21
N ILE A 70 2.28 12.60 11.74
CA ILE A 70 3.49 12.77 10.93
C ILE A 70 3.97 11.40 10.44
N GLU A 71 4.05 10.41 11.34
CA GLU A 71 4.40 9.03 10.98
C GLU A 71 3.38 8.47 9.97
N ALA A 72 2.09 8.64 10.25
CA ALA A 72 0.99 8.30 9.34
C ALA A 72 1.17 8.87 7.94
N ALA A 73 1.47 10.16 7.84
CA ALA A 73 1.62 10.84 6.55
C ALA A 73 2.86 10.37 5.79
N VAL A 74 3.99 10.18 6.47
CA VAL A 74 5.24 9.69 5.85
C VAL A 74 5.06 8.29 5.29
N GLU A 75 4.53 7.37 6.08
CA GLU A 75 4.30 5.99 5.67
C GLU A 75 3.24 5.91 4.56
N ALA A 76 2.15 6.70 4.65
CA ALA A 76 1.15 6.75 3.59
C ALA A 76 1.71 7.25 2.26
N ILE A 77 2.55 8.29 2.28
CA ILE A 77 3.18 8.81 1.06
C ILE A 77 4.19 7.81 0.50
N TYR A 78 4.99 7.17 1.36
CA TYR A 78 5.94 6.15 0.95
C TYR A 78 5.26 5.00 0.21
N GLU A 79 4.16 4.48 0.76
CA GLU A 79 3.41 3.39 0.15
C GLU A 79 2.64 3.82 -1.11
N ALA A 80 2.14 5.05 -1.17
CA ALA A 80 1.50 5.57 -2.38
C ALA A 80 2.49 5.73 -3.54
N ILE A 81 3.72 6.16 -3.26
CA ILE A 81 4.80 6.33 -4.25
C ILE A 81 5.26 4.97 -4.77
N SER A 82 5.41 3.98 -3.90
CA SER A 82 5.85 2.64 -4.31
C SER A 82 4.78 1.89 -5.12
N ALA A 83 3.50 2.23 -4.95
CA ALA A 83 2.39 1.61 -5.68
C ALA A 83 2.31 1.98 -7.18
N VAL A 84 3.08 2.97 -7.67
CA VAL A 84 2.96 3.51 -9.03
C VAL A 84 4.31 3.55 -9.75
N ASN A 85 4.27 3.45 -11.09
CA ASN A 85 5.49 3.52 -11.92
C ASN A 85 6.07 4.93 -12.02
N ASP A 86 5.19 5.94 -12.04
CA ASP A 86 5.56 7.35 -12.08
C ASP A 86 4.93 8.07 -10.89
N PRO A 87 5.73 8.42 -9.86
CA PRO A 87 5.24 9.08 -8.67
C PRO A 87 5.21 10.62 -8.78
N THR A 88 5.50 11.20 -9.95
CA THR A 88 5.69 12.66 -10.12
C THR A 88 4.49 13.45 -9.61
N ASP A 89 3.27 13.09 -10.01
CA ASP A 89 2.04 13.76 -9.59
C ASP A 89 1.82 13.73 -8.06
N ILE A 90 2.23 12.64 -7.40
CA ILE A 90 2.11 12.49 -5.93
C ILE A 90 3.12 13.43 -5.25
N VAL A 91 4.37 13.39 -5.72
CA VAL A 91 5.46 14.20 -5.17
C VAL A 91 5.18 15.70 -5.34
N GLU A 92 4.70 16.13 -6.50
CA GLU A 92 4.37 17.53 -6.75
C GLU A 92 3.24 18.01 -5.83
N LYS A 93 2.16 17.24 -5.70
CA LYS A 93 1.04 17.58 -4.80
C LYS A 93 1.46 17.68 -3.33
N VAL A 94 2.38 16.82 -2.89
CA VAL A 94 2.92 16.87 -1.52
C VAL A 94 3.77 18.13 -1.33
N LYS A 95 4.66 18.44 -2.28
CA LYS A 95 5.50 19.65 -2.24
C LYS A 95 4.64 20.92 -2.18
N ASP A 96 3.66 21.04 -3.07
CA ASP A 96 2.73 22.17 -3.10
C ASP A 96 2.03 22.40 -1.75
N ARG A 97 1.73 21.32 -1.02
CA ARG A 97 1.04 21.38 0.28
C ARG A 97 1.95 21.73 1.46
N ILE A 98 3.26 21.53 1.35
CA ILE A 98 4.23 21.87 2.39
C ILE A 98 4.73 23.32 2.23
N GLU A 99 4.74 23.82 0.99
CA GLU A 99 5.25 25.15 0.66
C GLU A 99 4.19 26.29 0.79
N HIS A 100 2.94 25.96 1.13
CA HIS A 100 1.81 26.89 1.34
C HIS A 100 1.23 26.78 2.75
#